data_AF-A0A950AJN0-F1
#
_entry.id   AF-A0A950AJN0-F1
#
_cell.length_a   1.000
_cell.length_b   1.000
_cell.length_c   1.000
_cell.angle_alpha   90.00
_cell.angle_beta   90.00
_cell.angle_gamma   90.00
#
_symmetry.space_group_name_H-M   'P 1'
#
loop_
_entity.id
_entity.type
_entity.pdbx_description
1 polymer ?
#
loop_
_entity_poly.entity_id
_entity_poly.type
_entity_poly.pdbx_seq_one_letter_code
_entity_poly.pdbx_strand_id
1 'polypeptide(L)'
;MCCSGDAQGAKFPVYLDYGIDCFFGTHADLRITEGGIIFRSRWRFPLGTQLALRICARSMGPEDCAICQDLTGIVVSCERVDGRHSCFEATILLLDVTRPMQQELGRFANRLELKSQLN
;
A
#
# COMPACT_ATOMS: atom_id res chain seq x y z
N MET A 1 8.59 -11.29 -10.95
CA MET A 1 8.58 -10.10 -10.06
C MET A 1 7.31 -9.32 -10.33
N CYS A 2 6.50 -9.04 -9.30
CA CYS A 2 5.25 -8.27 -9.46
C CYS A 2 5.50 -6.75 -9.54
N CYS A 3 6.61 -6.30 -8.96
CA CYS A 3 7.07 -4.92 -9.04
C CYS A 3 7.35 -4.55 -10.51
N SER A 4 6.88 -3.38 -10.93
CA SER A 4 7.21 -2.87 -12.26
C SER A 4 8.71 -2.57 -12.33
N GLY A 5 9.44 -3.31 -13.17
CA GLY A 5 10.89 -3.14 -13.37
C GLY A 5 11.29 -1.76 -13.89
N ASP A 6 10.33 -0.99 -14.41
CA ASP A 6 10.55 0.30 -15.08
C ASP A 6 10.12 1.53 -14.26
N ALA A 7 9.61 1.35 -13.03
CA ALA A 7 9.16 2.48 -12.22
C ALA A 7 10.34 3.16 -11.49
N GLN A 8 10.80 4.29 -12.03
CA GLN A 8 11.65 5.24 -11.30
C GLN A 8 10.85 5.83 -10.14
N GLY A 9 11.31 5.62 -8.90
CA GLY A 9 10.65 6.14 -7.69
C GLY A 9 11.23 5.54 -6.42
N ALA A 10 10.93 6.17 -5.28
CA ALA A 10 11.33 5.66 -3.97
C ALA A 10 10.70 4.27 -3.76
N LYS A 11 11.53 3.27 -3.45
CA LYS A 11 11.04 1.95 -3.04
C LYS A 11 10.71 1.99 -1.56
N PHE A 12 9.49 1.62 -1.20
CA PHE A 12 9.07 1.49 0.19
C PHE A 12 8.62 0.05 0.46
N PRO A 13 9.06 -0.56 1.59
CA PRO A 13 8.55 -1.85 2.01
C PRO A 13 7.12 -1.75 2.53
N VAL A 14 6.27 -2.65 2.02
CA VAL A 14 4.94 -2.93 2.55
C VAL A 14 4.98 -4.31 3.18
N TYR A 15 4.57 -4.38 4.44
CA TYR A 15 4.51 -5.59 5.24
C TYR A 15 3.04 -6.00 5.40
N LEU A 16 2.76 -7.28 5.20
CA LEU A 16 1.46 -7.90 5.40
C LEU A 16 1.47 -8.77 6.64
N ASP A 17 0.32 -8.83 7.31
CA ASP A 17 0.05 -9.63 8.50
C ASP A 17 1.17 -9.50 9.55
N TYR A 18 1.48 -8.25 9.90
CA TYR A 18 2.54 -7.90 10.86
C TYR A 18 3.96 -8.32 10.45
N GLY A 19 4.24 -8.45 9.15
CA GLY A 19 5.58 -8.69 8.63
C GLY A 19 5.90 -10.16 8.35
N ILE A 20 4.88 -11.03 8.37
CA ILE A 20 5.00 -12.41 7.87
C ILE A 20 5.38 -12.39 6.38
N ASP A 21 4.84 -11.44 5.64
CA ASP A 21 5.13 -11.24 4.22
C ASP A 21 5.53 -9.79 3.95
N CYS A 22 6.48 -9.58 3.05
CA CYS A 22 6.91 -8.25 2.63
C CYS A 22 7.07 -8.16 1.11
N PHE A 23 6.75 -6.99 0.57
CA PHE A 23 7.11 -6.64 -0.80
C PHE A 23 7.57 -5.19 -0.87
N PHE A 24 8.43 -4.92 -1.85
CA PHE A 24 8.90 -3.56 -2.13
C PHE A 24 8.03 -2.98 -3.24
N GLY A 25 7.19 -2.02 -2.88
CA GLY A 25 6.36 -1.28 -3.84
C GLY A 25 7.10 -0.07 -4.38
N THR A 26 6.72 0.34 -5.60
CA THR A 26 6.97 1.70 -6.10
C THR A 26 5.68 2.53 -6.00
N HIS A 27 5.74 3.84 -6.27
CA HIS A 27 4.52 4.68 -6.31
C HIS A 27 3.44 4.15 -7.27
N ALA A 28 3.83 3.39 -8.31
CA ALA A 28 2.89 2.77 -9.24
C ALA A 28 2.21 1.51 -8.68
N ASP A 29 2.74 0.94 -7.60
CA ASP A 29 2.28 -0.33 -7.02
C ASP A 29 1.46 -0.13 -5.73
N LEU A 30 1.32 1.12 -5.23
CA LEU A 30 0.53 1.46 -4.05
C LEU A 30 -0.23 2.77 -4.28
N ARG A 31 -1.53 2.76 -3.97
CA ARG A 31 -2.39 3.93 -3.93
C ARG A 31 -3.09 3.97 -2.58
N ILE A 32 -3.07 5.12 -1.93
CA ILE A 32 -3.80 5.37 -0.69
C ILE A 32 -4.95 6.33 -1.01
N THR A 33 -6.17 5.95 -0.62
CA THR A 33 -7.39 6.74 -0.78
C THR A 33 -8.00 7.04 0.59
N GLU A 34 -9.02 7.89 0.65
CA GLU A 34 -9.69 8.20 1.92
C GLU A 34 -10.38 7.00 2.58
N GLY A 35 -10.78 6.00 1.79
CA GLY A 35 -11.51 4.82 2.27
C GLY A 35 -10.69 3.52 2.27
N GLY A 36 -9.51 3.51 1.65
CA GLY A 36 -8.86 2.25 1.34
C GLY A 36 -7.47 2.37 0.72
N ILE A 37 -6.90 1.21 0.46
CA ILE A 37 -5.58 1.04 -0.14
C ILE A 37 -5.73 0.13 -1.35
N ILE A 38 -5.08 0.49 -2.44
CA ILE A 38 -4.95 -0.38 -3.62
C ILE A 38 -3.46 -0.69 -3.76
N PHE A 39 -3.10 -1.97 -3.87
CA PHE A 39 -1.71 -2.33 -4.07
C PHE A 39 -1.56 -3.56 -4.96
N ARG A 40 -0.38 -3.67 -5.57
CA ARG A 40 0.00 -4.81 -6.39
C ARG A 40 0.85 -5.79 -5.60
N SER A 41 0.53 -7.06 -5.72
CA SER A 41 1.21 -8.12 -4.97
C SER A 41 1.31 -9.40 -5.79
N ARG A 42 2.13 -10.35 -5.31
CA ARG A 42 2.19 -11.70 -5.88
C ARG A 42 1.10 -12.63 -5.36
N TRP A 43 0.40 -12.21 -4.31
CA TRP A 43 -0.59 -13.02 -3.63
C TRP A 43 -1.97 -12.71 -4.18
N ARG A 44 -2.75 -13.77 -4.32
CA ARG A 44 -4.17 -13.68 -4.58
C ARG A 44 -4.89 -13.80 -3.25
N PHE A 45 -5.49 -12.72 -2.78
CA PHE A 45 -6.25 -12.73 -1.55
C PHE A 45 -7.71 -13.12 -1.82
N PRO A 46 -8.31 -13.98 -0.99
CA PRO A 46 -9.75 -14.17 -1.00
C PRO A 46 -10.48 -12.86 -0.64
N LEU A 47 -11.67 -12.66 -1.23
CA LEU A 47 -12.53 -11.54 -0.84
C LEU A 47 -13.05 -11.76 0.58
N GLY A 48 -13.17 -10.69 1.37
CA GLY A 48 -13.55 -10.75 2.78
C GLY A 48 -12.41 -11.09 3.74
N THR A 49 -11.21 -11.43 3.23
CA THR A 49 -10.04 -11.60 4.08
C THR A 49 -9.68 -10.28 4.75
N GLN A 50 -9.58 -10.30 6.08
CA GLN A 50 -9.04 -9.19 6.85
C GLN A 50 -7.52 -9.24 6.82
N LEU A 51 -6.89 -8.11 6.52
CA LEU A 51 -5.44 -7.96 6.44
C LEU A 51 -4.98 -6.85 7.37
N ALA A 52 -3.86 -7.11 8.06
CA ALA A 52 -3.08 -6.08 8.72
C ALA A 52 -1.92 -5.68 7.81
N LEU A 53 -1.70 -4.39 7.61
CA LEU A 53 -0.66 -3.84 6.76
C LEU A 53 0.21 -2.89 7.57
N ARG A 54 1.51 -2.94 7.34
CA ARG A 54 2.45 -1.90 7.78
C ARG A 54 3.15 -1.35 6.55
N ILE A 55 2.94 -0.07 6.24
CA ILE A 55 3.63 0.61 5.14
C ILE A 55 4.74 1.43 5.77
N CYS A 56 6.00 1.13 5.42
CA CYS A 56 7.14 1.88 5.92
C CYS A 56 7.83 2.59 4.77
N ALA A 57 8.12 3.87 4.90
CA ALA A 57 8.97 4.58 3.95
C ALA A 57 10.05 5.38 4.64
N ARG A 58 11.18 5.51 3.95
CA ARG A 58 12.19 6.50 4.33
C ARG A 58 11.72 7.86 3.86
N SER A 59 11.67 8.82 4.78
CA SER A 59 11.53 10.22 4.41
C SER A 59 12.79 10.64 3.63
N MET A 60 12.64 11.63 2.76
CA MET A 60 13.67 12.05 1.79
C MET A 60 14.92 12.68 2.43
N GLY A 61 14.91 12.94 3.75
CA GLY A 61 16.04 13.49 4.48
C GLY A 61 17.09 12.43 4.85
N PRO A 62 18.40 12.74 4.74
CA PRO A 62 19.48 11.82 5.13
C PRO A 62 19.49 11.47 6.64
N GLU A 63 18.80 12.26 7.46
CA GLU A 63 18.69 12.11 8.92
C GLU A 63 17.31 11.56 9.36
N ASP A 64 16.37 11.34 8.43
CA ASP A 64 15.01 10.98 8.82
C ASP A 64 14.84 9.48 9.05
N CYS A 65 14.33 9.13 10.23
CA CYS A 65 13.88 7.78 10.54
C CYS A 65 12.79 7.31 9.56
N ALA A 66 12.79 6.00 9.26
CA ALA A 66 11.69 5.40 8.52
C ALA A 66 10.37 5.56 9.27
N ILE A 67 9.32 5.86 8.53
CA ILE A 67 8.00 6.18 9.05
C ILE A 67 7.09 5.06 8.63
N CYS A 68 6.50 4.41 9.61
CA CYS A 68 5.65 3.27 9.41
C CYS A 68 4.23 3.61 9.83
N GLN A 69 3.26 3.24 8.99
CA GLN A 69 1.85 3.33 9.31
C GLN A 69 1.24 1.92 9.33
N ASP A 70 0.60 1.60 10.46
CA ASP A 70 -0.17 0.37 10.63
C ASP A 70 -1.62 0.61 10.25
N LEU A 71 -2.18 -0.31 9.46
CA LEU A 71 -3.51 -0.21 8.86
C LEU A 71 -4.17 -1.58 8.86
N THR A 72 -5.48 -1.62 9.13
CA THR A 72 -6.26 -2.86 9.08
C THR A 72 -7.46 -2.66 8.18
N GLY A 73 -7.71 -3.63 7.31
CA GLY A 73 -8.84 -3.57 6.39
C GLY A 73 -9.27 -4.93 5.86
N ILE A 74 -10.29 -4.92 5.02
CA ILE A 74 -10.85 -6.10 4.37
C ILE A 74 -10.59 -6.01 2.86
N VAL A 75 -10.19 -7.14 2.27
CA VAL A 75 -10.07 -7.27 0.82
C VAL A 75 -11.45 -7.25 0.17
N VAL A 76 -11.70 -6.22 -0.65
CA VAL A 76 -12.96 -6.03 -1.39
C VAL A 76 -12.82 -6.29 -2.89
N SER A 77 -11.59 -6.27 -3.42
CA SER A 77 -11.27 -6.74 -4.77
C SER A 77 -9.88 -7.37 -4.81
N CYS A 78 -9.69 -8.36 -5.67
CA CYS A 78 -8.38 -8.95 -5.97
C CYS A 78 -8.37 -9.50 -7.39
N GLU A 79 -7.85 -8.71 -8.33
CA GLU A 79 -7.89 -9.02 -9.76
C GLU A 79 -6.48 -9.29 -10.29
N ARG A 80 -6.38 -10.12 -11.32
CA ARG A 80 -5.09 -10.39 -11.97
C ARG A 80 -4.74 -9.18 -12.84
N VAL A 81 -3.49 -8.71 -12.75
CA VAL A 81 -2.98 -7.64 -13.63
C VAL A 81 -2.69 -8.21 -15.01
N ASP A 82 -3.30 -7.63 -16.04
CA ASP A 82 -3.12 -8.05 -17.43
C ASP A 82 -1.64 -8.03 -17.86
N GLY A 83 -1.23 -9.04 -18.62
CA GLY A 83 0.15 -9.18 -19.09
C GLY A 83 1.16 -9.65 -18.03
N ARG A 84 0.74 -9.92 -16.78
CA ARG A 84 1.63 -10.45 -15.73
C ARG A 84 1.01 -11.68 -15.03
N HIS A 85 1.47 -12.88 -15.39
CA HIS A 85 0.91 -14.17 -14.94
C HIS A 85 0.86 -14.38 -13.41
N SER A 86 1.64 -13.63 -12.62
CA SER A 86 1.76 -13.78 -11.17
C SER A 86 1.53 -12.50 -10.37
N CYS A 87 0.92 -11.47 -10.97
CA CYS A 87 0.64 -10.20 -10.29
C CYS A 87 -0.87 -9.99 -10.10
N PHE A 88 -1.26 -9.59 -8.90
CA PHE A 88 -2.63 -9.27 -8.54
C PHE A 88 -2.70 -7.85 -7.99
N GLU A 89 -3.75 -7.13 -8.36
CA GLU A 89 -4.11 -5.84 -7.78
C GLU A 89 -5.20 -6.10 -6.73
N ALA A 90 -4.90 -5.76 -5.48
CA ALA A 90 -5.79 -5.95 -4.35
C ALA A 90 -6.28 -4.59 -3.85
N THR A 91 -7.58 -4.50 -3.60
CA THR A 91 -8.22 -3.34 -2.97
C THR A 91 -8.65 -3.70 -1.57
N ILE A 92 -8.18 -2.92 -0.60
CA ILE A 92 -8.47 -3.06 0.82
C ILE A 92 -9.32 -1.88 1.26
N LEU A 93 -10.51 -2.17 1.79
CA LEU A 93 -11.33 -1.20 2.50
C LEU A 93 -10.90 -1.17 3.96
N LEU A 94 -10.56 0.02 4.47
CA LEU A 94 -10.12 0.16 5.86
C LEU A 94 -11.31 0.07 6.82
N LEU A 95 -11.12 -0.61 7.96
CA LEU A 95 -12.21 -0.88 8.92
C LEU A 95 -12.43 0.27 9.91
N ASP A 96 -11.36 0.94 10.35
CA ASP A 96 -11.42 1.98 11.38
C ASP A 96 -11.13 3.38 10.81
N VAL A 97 -11.90 3.77 9.79
CA VAL A 97 -11.72 5.06 9.11
C VAL A 97 -12.41 6.17 9.90
N THR A 98 -11.80 6.55 11.02
CA THR A 98 -12.19 7.76 11.74
C THR A 98 -11.65 9.00 11.01
N ARG A 99 -12.30 10.16 11.15
CA ARG A 99 -11.79 11.43 10.55
C ARG A 99 -10.32 11.73 10.91
N PRO A 100 -9.86 11.52 12.16
CA PRO A 100 -8.43 11.65 12.49
C PRO A 100 -7.53 10.70 11.69
N MET A 101 -7.94 9.44 11.53
CA MET A 101 -7.19 8.44 10.76
C MET A 101 -7.12 8.82 9.27
N GLN A 102 -8.21 9.34 8.69
CA GLN A 102 -8.21 9.85 7.31
C GLN A 102 -7.22 11.01 7.12
N GLN A 103 -7.17 11.93 8.07
CA GLN A 103 -6.22 13.04 8.04
C GLN A 103 -4.77 12.55 8.19
N GLU A 104 -4.54 11.55 9.04
CA GLU A 104 -3.23 10.94 9.22
C GLU A 104 -2.78 10.19 7.96
N LEU A 105 -3.67 9.39 7.36
CA LEU A 105 -3.45 8.73 6.07
C LEU A 105 -3.16 9.72 4.96
N GLY A 106 -3.90 10.82 4.90
CA GLY A 106 -3.65 11.89 3.94
C GLY A 106 -2.28 12.54 4.16
N ARG A 107 -1.87 12.80 5.40
CA ARG A 107 -0.52 13.30 5.72
C ARG A 107 0.54 12.28 5.35
N PHE A 108 0.32 11.00 5.65
CA PHE A 108 1.22 9.92 5.32
C PHE A 108 1.40 9.80 3.80
N ALA A 109 0.32 9.74 3.04
CA ALA A 109 0.34 9.74 1.58
C ALA A 109 1.09 10.95 0.99
N ASN A 110 0.97 12.14 1.60
CA ASN A 110 1.74 13.32 1.18
C ASN A 110 3.23 13.14 1.37
N ARG A 111 3.64 12.60 2.52
CA ARG A 111 5.05 12.35 2.84
C ARG A 111 5.66 11.30 1.93
N LEU A 112 4.83 10.39 1.42
CA LEU A 112 5.22 9.38 0.45
C LEU A 112 5.13 9.87 -1.00
N GLU A 113 4.75 11.13 -1.26
CA GLU A 113 4.46 11.65 -2.60
C GLU A 113 3.43 10.80 -3.38
N LEU A 114 2.63 9.99 -2.69
CA LEU A 114 1.56 9.17 -3.27
C LEU A 114 0.31 9.99 -3.59
N LYS A 115 0.35 11.30 -3.32
CA LYS A 115 -0.80 12.22 -3.41
C LYS A 115 -1.28 12.50 -4.83
N SER A 116 -0.56 12.08 -5.87
CA SER A 116 -0.99 12.26 -7.26
C SER A 116 -2.29 11.52 -7.61
N GLN A 117 -2.92 10.80 -6.66
CA GLN A 117 -4.09 9.95 -6.89
C GLN A 117 -5.23 10.11 -5.87
N LEU A 118 -5.18 11.15 -5.03
CA LEU A 118 -6.30 11.56 -4.18
C LEU A 118 -7.14 12.60 -4.93
N ASN A 119 -8.04 12.11 -5.79
CA ASN A 119 -9.18 12.88 -6.31
C ASN A 119 -10.43 12.50 -5.54
#